data_AF-A0A072VH05-F1
#
_entry.id   AF-A0A072VH05-F1
#
_cell.length_a   1.000
_cell.length_b   1.000
_cell.length_c   1.000
_cell.angle_alpha   90.00
_cell.angle_beta   90.00
_cell.angle_gamma   90.00
#
_symmetry.space_group_name_H-M   'P 1'
#
loop_
_entity.id
_entity.type
_entity.pdbx_description
1 polymer ?
#
loop_
_entity_poly.entity_id
_entity_poly.type
_entity_poly.pdbx_seq_one_letter_code
_entity_poly.pdbx_strand_id
1 'polypeptide(L)'
;MEMVSAFSVTSPSQSQAHEVHQLSCPTHQLRHPSLHLLQDKNKYLDQCVPLYKKALEGDWNASKGMIDRDIELLNAAITKDYGTLLHVAAETNHTHFVEELVKLLDSKDLELQNNKGNTTLCLAAVSGNLQIVVILREKNGCLPHIRGAKGMTPLTMAAFYGRNDIARYLYNHTREILEEEEWNALFFLCINNDLYDLALQMLQKQSTLALVRNMNNETGLHILARKPSDLSMKSTSPFLELVRCLWDILLNHGCTETHRTIINQPSKITFDATKVGNFHFVAELLRSEPDLIRDVDDKNRSIFHIAVQHCHSSIFSLIHELGSFKDSIIDLEDDERNNILHYAAKLAPPSQLNLISGAALQMTHEILWFEEVKELMSPIEIKKKNSNGKTPDEIFAEEHKELLTKAESWIESITNYCILISTLIFTGVFTATFNIPGGFNKNTGTPNYLQKQAFLIFAVSNATALISSSISMLIFLSIIISSYAEYEYFKSLPSKLLCGLIAQIISITSMMIAFSVSFFITYFHGLMSWVPYFISVFAFIPIVLFKVLVFPLWSDIIRSSYFCMSLFQPRKKMLN
;
A
#
# COMPACT_ATOMS: atom_id res chain seq x y z
N MET A 1 -1.56 -28.01 32.90
CA MET A 1 -2.79 -27.51 32.27
C MET A 1 -2.48 -26.06 31.89
N GLU A 2 -2.53 -25.79 30.58
CA GLU A 2 -2.44 -24.49 29.92
C GLU A 2 -1.31 -23.52 30.31
N MET A 3 -0.29 -23.40 29.44
CA MET A 3 0.11 -22.11 28.87
C MET A 3 1.19 -22.27 27.79
N VAL A 4 1.03 -21.42 26.76
CA VAL A 4 1.98 -21.03 25.71
C VAL A 4 2.02 -21.88 24.43
N SER A 5 0.87 -21.89 23.76
CA SER A 5 0.71 -21.78 22.32
C SER A 5 1.09 -20.39 21.80
N ALA A 6 2.38 -20.04 21.79
CA ALA A 6 2.83 -18.78 21.21
C ALA A 6 3.90 -19.06 20.16
N PHE A 7 3.45 -19.20 18.92
CA PHE A 7 4.01 -18.71 17.65
C PHE A 7 3.25 -19.38 16.52
N SER A 8 1.94 -19.13 16.47
CA SER A 8 1.23 -19.12 15.21
C SER A 8 1.79 -17.95 14.41
N VAL A 9 2.73 -18.22 13.51
CA VAL A 9 3.04 -17.30 12.42
C VAL A 9 1.71 -17.02 11.74
N THR A 10 1.31 -15.75 11.75
CA THR A 10 0.13 -15.26 11.06
C THR A 10 0.19 -15.73 9.61
N SER A 11 -0.65 -16.70 9.30
CA SER A 11 -0.95 -17.11 7.93
C SER A 11 -1.43 -15.89 7.15
N PRO A 12 -0.90 -15.59 5.95
CA PRO A 12 -1.64 -14.78 5.02
C PRO A 12 -2.99 -15.48 4.76
N SER A 13 -4.03 -14.67 4.55
CA SER A 13 -5.45 -15.03 4.47
C SER A 13 -5.75 -16.45 3.99
N GLN A 14 -6.67 -17.14 4.70
CA GLN A 14 -7.17 -18.50 4.41
C GLN A 14 -7.68 -18.72 2.96
N SER A 15 -7.79 -17.68 2.13
CA SER A 15 -8.12 -17.76 0.71
C SER A 15 -7.02 -18.37 -0.18
N GLN A 16 -5.74 -18.33 0.23
CA GLN A 16 -4.64 -18.95 -0.55
C GLN A 16 -4.40 -20.43 -0.21
N ALA A 17 -5.04 -20.95 0.85
CA ALA A 17 -4.79 -22.30 1.34
C ALA A 17 -5.52 -23.40 0.54
N HIS A 18 -6.42 -23.05 -0.37
CA HIS A 18 -7.13 -24.02 -1.22
C HIS A 18 -6.38 -24.38 -2.52
N GLU A 19 -5.24 -23.74 -2.81
CA GLU A 19 -4.57 -23.90 -4.11
C GLU A 19 -3.46 -24.97 -4.22
N VAL A 20 -3.34 -25.88 -3.25
CA VAL A 20 -2.44 -27.04 -3.40
C VAL A 20 -3.24 -28.32 -3.15
N HIS A 21 -3.88 -28.83 -4.20
CA HIS A 21 -4.43 -30.18 -4.19
C HIS A 21 -3.30 -31.19 -3.96
N GLN A 22 -3.65 -32.25 -3.24
CA GLN A 22 -2.76 -33.33 -2.80
C GLN A 22 -2.04 -33.98 -4.00
N LEU A 23 -0.77 -33.60 -4.19
CA LEU A 23 0.20 -34.46 -4.86
C LEU A 23 0.24 -35.78 -4.09
N SER A 24 -0.40 -36.80 -4.65
CA SER A 24 -0.43 -38.15 -4.10
C SER A 24 0.92 -38.80 -4.42
N CYS A 25 1.93 -38.47 -3.62
CA CYS A 25 3.23 -39.13 -3.72
C CYS A 25 3.19 -40.53 -3.10
N PRO A 26 3.91 -41.51 -3.68
CA PRO A 26 4.12 -42.81 -3.06
C PRO A 26 4.81 -42.62 -1.70
N THR A 27 4.47 -43.46 -0.73
CA THR A 27 5.04 -43.46 0.62
C THR A 27 6.55 -43.69 0.58
N HIS A 28 7.32 -42.62 0.38
CA HIS A 28 8.75 -42.61 0.60
C HIS A 28 8.97 -42.63 2.11
N GLN A 29 9.71 -43.62 2.61
CA GLN A 29 9.98 -43.74 4.04
C GLN A 29 10.76 -42.51 4.51
N LEU A 30 10.16 -41.70 5.39
CA LEU A 30 10.78 -40.50 5.94
C LEU A 30 12.00 -40.87 6.78
N ARG A 31 13.07 -40.08 6.65
CA ARG A 31 14.30 -40.32 7.40
C ARG A 31 14.24 -39.63 8.76
N HIS A 32 13.61 -40.26 9.75
CA HIS A 32 13.41 -39.63 11.06
C HIS A 32 14.68 -39.61 11.93
N PRO A 33 14.84 -38.57 12.77
CA PRO A 33 15.86 -38.56 13.83
C PRO A 33 15.58 -39.60 14.91
N SER A 34 16.57 -39.85 15.77
CA SER A 34 16.42 -40.80 16.87
C SER A 34 15.36 -40.34 17.87
N LEU A 35 14.34 -41.17 18.13
CA LEU A 35 13.20 -40.82 18.99
C LEU A 35 13.36 -41.28 20.45
N HIS A 36 14.48 -41.91 20.80
CA HIS A 36 14.66 -42.54 22.11
C HIS A 36 14.51 -41.56 23.29
N LEU A 37 14.94 -40.30 23.13
CA LEU A 37 14.79 -39.26 24.16
C LEU A 37 13.34 -38.80 24.35
N LEU A 38 12.48 -38.97 23.35
CA LEU A 38 11.06 -38.62 23.44
C LEU A 38 10.23 -39.71 24.14
N GLN A 39 10.74 -40.95 24.19
CA GLN A 39 10.04 -42.08 24.80
C GLN A 39 10.12 -42.05 26.34
N ASP A 40 11.18 -41.47 26.89
CA ASP A 40 11.36 -41.27 28.33
C ASP A 40 11.03 -39.82 28.72
N LYS A 41 9.93 -39.64 29.45
CA LYS A 41 9.44 -38.33 29.89
C LYS A 41 10.46 -37.58 30.74
N ASN A 42 11.24 -38.27 31.57
CA ASN A 42 12.23 -37.61 32.44
C ASN A 42 13.42 -37.14 31.61
N LYS A 43 13.96 -37.98 30.72
CA LYS A 43 15.04 -37.57 29.79
C LYS A 43 14.62 -36.41 28.89
N TYR A 44 13.39 -36.42 28.38
CA TYR A 44 12.86 -35.31 27.58
C TYR A 44 12.85 -33.99 28.37
N LEU A 45 12.35 -34.00 29.60
CA LEU A 45 12.27 -32.81 30.45
C LEU A 45 13.64 -32.31 30.92
N ASP A 46 14.57 -33.23 31.20
CA ASP A 46 15.87 -32.90 31.76
C ASP A 46 16.91 -32.50 30.69
N GLN A 47 16.83 -33.08 29.49
CA GLN A 47 17.81 -32.86 28.42
C GLN A 47 17.24 -32.08 27.23
N CYS A 48 16.11 -32.52 26.65
CA CYS A 48 15.58 -31.93 25.42
C CYS A 48 14.98 -30.54 25.64
N VAL A 49 14.21 -30.33 26.71
CA VAL A 49 13.56 -29.03 26.98
C VAL A 49 14.57 -27.90 27.23
N PRO A 50 15.62 -28.08 28.06
CA PRO A 50 16.63 -27.03 28.24
C PRO A 50 17.43 -26.79 26.95
N LEU A 51 17.82 -27.84 26.24
CA LEU A 51 18.54 -27.72 24.97
C LEU A 51 17.71 -26.97 23.91
N TYR A 52 16.43 -27.29 23.79
CA TYR A 52 15.48 -26.59 22.92
C TYR A 52 15.40 -25.10 23.26
N LYS A 53 15.28 -24.75 24.55
CA LYS A 53 15.24 -23.34 24.98
C LYS A 53 16.54 -22.60 24.63
N LYS A 54 17.69 -23.24 24.80
CA LYS A 54 19.00 -22.67 24.41
C LYS A 54 19.15 -22.49 22.91
N ALA A 55 18.63 -23.42 22.12
CA ALA A 55 18.57 -23.29 20.68
C ALA A 55 17.68 -22.11 20.26
N LEU A 56 16.50 -21.93 20.87
CA LEU A 56 15.64 -20.76 20.60
C LEU A 56 16.32 -19.43 20.92
N GLU A 57 17.12 -19.38 21.99
CA GLU A 57 17.90 -18.20 22.41
C GLU A 57 19.14 -17.95 21.54
N GLY A 58 19.55 -18.92 20.70
CA GLY A 58 20.78 -18.84 19.91
C GLY A 58 22.06 -19.04 20.73
N ASP A 59 21.95 -19.60 21.93
CA ASP A 59 23.06 -19.80 22.86
C ASP A 59 23.85 -21.08 22.50
N TRP A 60 24.73 -20.93 21.50
CA TRP A 60 25.58 -22.02 21.02
C TRP A 60 26.48 -22.58 22.12
N ASN A 61 27.06 -21.73 22.96
CA ASN A 61 28.03 -22.16 23.98
C ASN A 61 27.38 -23.05 25.04
N ALA A 62 26.19 -22.68 25.53
CA ALA A 62 25.46 -23.52 26.47
C ALA A 62 25.01 -24.83 25.81
N SER A 63 24.53 -24.77 24.57
CA SER A 63 24.10 -25.95 23.81
C SER A 63 25.25 -26.91 23.55
N LYS A 64 26.43 -26.39 23.17
CA LYS A 64 27.65 -27.18 22.98
C LYS A 64 28.08 -27.88 24.26
N GLY A 65 28.05 -27.20 25.41
CA GLY A 65 28.34 -27.83 26.69
C GLY A 65 27.35 -28.95 27.09
N MET A 66 26.12 -28.94 26.56
CA MET A 66 25.18 -30.06 26.70
C MET A 66 25.52 -31.21 25.74
N ILE A 67 25.84 -30.90 24.48
CA ILE A 67 26.24 -31.88 23.45
C ILE A 67 27.54 -32.60 23.83
N ASP A 68 28.54 -31.88 24.36
CA ASP A 68 29.82 -32.46 24.78
C ASP A 68 29.65 -33.49 25.92
N ARG A 69 28.54 -33.39 26.68
CA ARG A 69 28.18 -34.36 27.73
C ARG A 69 27.38 -35.55 27.19
N ASP A 70 26.61 -35.34 26.14
CA ASP A 70 25.77 -36.35 25.51
C ASP A 70 25.70 -36.13 24.00
N ILE A 71 26.54 -36.87 23.27
CA ILE A 71 26.69 -36.73 21.82
C ILE A 71 25.43 -37.19 21.06
N GLU A 72 24.57 -38.01 21.68
CA GLU A 72 23.34 -38.50 21.06
C GLU A 72 22.35 -37.35 20.78
N LEU A 73 22.51 -36.20 21.47
CA LEU A 73 21.71 -34.99 21.25
C LEU A 73 21.91 -34.36 19.88
N LEU A 74 22.98 -34.67 19.15
CA LEU A 74 23.28 -34.11 17.82
C LEU A 74 22.20 -34.47 16.78
N ASN A 75 21.73 -35.71 16.79
CA ASN A 75 20.80 -36.25 15.78
C ASN A 75 19.49 -36.79 16.37
N ALA A 76 19.29 -36.65 17.69
CA ALA A 76 18.04 -36.99 18.35
C ALA A 76 16.94 -35.93 18.10
N ALA A 77 15.69 -36.39 18.18
CA ALA A 77 14.54 -35.51 18.24
C ALA A 77 14.45 -34.83 19.62
N ILE A 78 14.49 -33.50 19.63
CA ILE A 78 14.38 -32.68 20.85
C ILE A 78 13.00 -32.04 21.00
N THR A 79 12.15 -32.12 19.97
CA THR A 79 10.78 -31.61 19.97
C THR A 79 9.77 -32.70 19.64
N LYS A 80 8.50 -32.47 19.99
CA LYS A 80 7.40 -33.43 19.75
C LYS A 80 7.07 -33.64 18.27
N ASP A 81 7.42 -32.68 17.42
CA ASP A 81 7.32 -32.80 15.97
C ASP A 81 8.58 -33.40 15.34
N TYR A 82 9.43 -34.06 16.14
CA TYR A 82 10.66 -34.73 15.71
C TYR A 82 11.69 -33.76 15.12
N GLY A 83 11.69 -32.50 15.54
CA GLY A 83 12.73 -31.55 15.22
C GLY A 83 14.02 -31.88 15.97
N THR A 84 15.14 -31.86 15.25
CA THR A 84 16.48 -31.92 15.84
C THR A 84 16.92 -30.53 16.27
N LEU A 85 18.06 -30.45 16.97
CA LEU A 85 18.69 -29.17 17.31
C LEU A 85 18.93 -28.29 16.09
N LEU A 86 19.34 -28.90 14.98
CA LEU A 86 19.60 -28.19 13.72
C LEU A 86 18.32 -27.58 13.12
N HIS A 87 17.18 -28.29 13.20
CA HIS A 87 15.88 -27.77 12.75
C HIS A 87 15.50 -26.49 13.50
N VAL A 88 15.62 -26.51 14.83
CA VAL A 88 15.24 -25.38 15.69
C VAL A 88 16.14 -24.18 15.42
N ALA A 89 17.46 -24.37 15.37
CA ALA A 89 18.41 -23.29 15.13
C ALA A 89 18.22 -22.64 13.73
N ALA A 90 17.87 -23.43 12.71
CA ALA A 90 17.58 -22.92 11.38
C ALA A 90 16.23 -22.18 11.32
N GLU A 91 15.19 -22.71 11.95
CA GLU A 91 13.86 -22.08 12.02
C GLU A 91 13.91 -20.71 12.72
N THR A 92 14.75 -20.58 13.76
CA THR A 92 14.95 -19.32 14.48
C THR A 92 16.06 -18.42 13.92
N ASN A 93 16.61 -18.75 12.74
CA ASN A 93 17.61 -17.95 12.02
C ASN A 93 18.94 -17.70 12.75
N HIS A 94 19.38 -18.60 13.63
CA HIS A 94 20.65 -18.46 14.34
C HIS A 94 21.84 -18.94 13.50
N THR A 95 22.28 -18.12 12.55
CA THR A 95 23.31 -18.50 11.55
C THR A 95 24.59 -19.06 12.17
N HIS A 96 25.17 -18.38 13.18
CA HIS A 96 26.41 -18.84 13.83
C HIS A 96 26.21 -20.20 14.53
N PHE A 97 25.06 -20.39 15.18
CA PHE A 97 24.71 -21.66 15.81
C PHE A 97 24.67 -22.77 14.76
N VAL A 98 23.99 -22.52 13.63
CA VAL A 98 23.90 -23.49 12.54
C VAL A 98 25.27 -23.78 11.94
N GLU A 99 26.09 -22.76 11.69
CA GLU A 99 27.43 -22.92 11.12
C GLU A 99 28.30 -23.85 11.98
N GLU A 100 28.31 -23.63 13.30
CA GLU A 100 29.08 -24.45 14.23
C GLU A 100 28.50 -25.86 14.39
N LEU A 101 27.18 -25.99 14.42
CA LEU A 101 26.52 -27.30 14.51
C LEU A 101 26.76 -28.15 13.26
N VAL A 102 26.72 -27.56 12.06
CA VAL A 102 26.95 -28.25 10.78
C VAL A 102 28.40 -28.76 10.65
N LYS A 103 29.36 -28.13 11.33
CA LYS A 103 30.74 -28.63 11.42
C LYS A 103 30.83 -29.97 12.15
N LEU A 104 29.93 -30.22 13.11
CA LEU A 104 29.90 -31.46 13.92
C LEU A 104 29.08 -32.60 13.29
N LEU A 105 28.20 -32.29 12.33
CA LEU A 105 27.28 -33.26 11.72
C LEU A 105 27.85 -33.86 10.43
N ASP A 106 27.47 -35.10 10.12
CA ASP A 106 27.73 -35.72 8.82
C ASP A 106 26.70 -35.27 7.78
N SER A 107 27.04 -35.30 6.48
CA SER A 107 26.12 -34.90 5.40
C SER A 107 24.79 -35.65 5.46
N LYS A 108 24.81 -36.90 5.94
CA LYS A 108 23.64 -37.75 6.13
C LYS A 108 22.73 -37.29 7.28
N ASP A 109 23.23 -36.61 8.29
CA ASP A 109 22.40 -36.10 9.40
C ASP A 109 21.58 -34.88 8.99
N LEU A 110 22.04 -34.13 7.98
CA LEU A 110 21.31 -33.00 7.41
C LEU A 110 20.04 -33.43 6.66
N GLU A 111 19.95 -34.71 6.27
CA GLU A 111 18.81 -35.29 5.56
C GLU A 111 17.68 -35.71 6.50
N LEU A 112 17.87 -35.59 7.82
CA LEU A 112 16.85 -35.96 8.80
C LEU A 112 15.60 -35.09 8.62
N GLN A 113 14.45 -35.76 8.62
CA GLN A 113 13.13 -35.15 8.43
C GLN A 113 12.33 -35.20 9.72
N ASN A 114 11.75 -34.05 10.07
CA ASN A 114 10.81 -33.96 11.18
C ASN A 114 9.50 -34.71 10.87
N ASN A 115 8.56 -34.74 11.82
CA ASN A 115 7.28 -35.45 11.68
C ASN A 115 6.41 -34.91 10.54
N LYS A 116 6.64 -33.67 10.08
CA LYS A 116 5.96 -33.08 8.92
C LYS A 116 6.65 -33.43 7.60
N GLY A 117 7.79 -34.12 7.63
CA GLY A 117 8.62 -34.43 6.47
C GLY A 117 9.63 -33.34 6.11
N ASN A 118 9.75 -32.26 6.88
CA ASN A 118 10.68 -31.16 6.56
C ASN A 118 12.10 -31.51 6.97
N THR A 119 13.06 -31.27 6.07
CA THR A 119 14.48 -31.17 6.42
C THR A 119 14.79 -29.79 7.02
N THR A 120 15.99 -29.63 7.58
CA THR A 120 16.47 -28.32 8.03
C THR A 120 16.49 -27.30 6.88
N LEU A 121 16.88 -27.70 5.67
CA LEU A 121 16.87 -26.81 4.50
C LEU A 121 15.47 -26.31 4.16
N CYS A 122 14.43 -27.15 4.32
CA CYS A 122 13.05 -26.74 4.15
C CYS A 122 12.69 -25.62 5.15
N LEU A 123 13.05 -25.77 6.42
CA LEU A 123 12.78 -24.74 7.44
C LEU A 123 13.56 -23.45 7.17
N ALA A 124 14.84 -23.55 6.78
CA ALA A 124 15.67 -22.41 6.41
C ALA A 124 15.11 -21.65 5.19
N ALA A 125 14.56 -22.39 4.22
CA ALA A 125 13.92 -21.82 3.04
C ALA A 125 12.65 -21.04 3.39
N VAL A 126 11.92 -21.44 4.43
CA VAL A 126 10.74 -20.72 4.95
C VAL A 126 11.15 -19.54 5.83
N SER A 127 12.16 -19.72 6.68
CA SER A 127 12.60 -18.73 7.67
C SER A 127 13.27 -17.49 7.05
N GLY A 128 13.78 -17.61 5.82
CA GLY A 128 14.27 -16.48 5.02
C GLY A 128 15.75 -16.15 5.20
N ASN A 129 16.55 -17.06 5.76
CA ASN A 129 17.99 -16.85 5.96
C ASN A 129 18.83 -17.55 4.87
N LEU A 130 19.26 -16.78 3.87
CA LEU A 130 20.07 -17.28 2.75
C LEU A 130 21.40 -17.88 3.21
N GLN A 131 22.05 -17.33 4.24
CA GLN A 131 23.34 -17.82 4.70
C GLN A 131 23.23 -19.25 5.25
N ILE A 132 22.17 -19.54 6.00
CA ILE A 132 21.89 -20.90 6.49
C ILE A 132 21.65 -21.85 5.32
N VAL A 133 20.89 -21.43 4.31
CA VAL A 133 20.64 -22.22 3.09
C VAL A 133 21.96 -22.56 2.37
N VAL A 134 22.88 -21.59 2.24
CA VAL A 134 24.20 -21.78 1.63
C VAL A 134 25.03 -22.78 2.44
N ILE A 135 25.16 -22.58 3.76
CA ILE A 135 25.92 -23.47 4.66
C ILE A 135 25.45 -24.92 4.53
N LEU A 136 24.12 -25.13 4.57
CA LEU A 136 23.53 -26.47 4.51
C LEU A 136 23.76 -27.13 3.13
N ARG A 137 23.61 -26.37 2.04
CA ARG A 137 23.84 -26.87 0.67
C ARG A 137 25.31 -27.16 0.39
N GLU A 138 26.23 -26.38 0.94
CA GLU A 138 27.67 -26.62 0.80
C GLU A 138 28.09 -27.91 1.50
N LYS A 139 27.49 -28.22 2.67
CA LYS A 139 27.73 -29.48 3.39
C LYS A 139 27.09 -30.70 2.72
N ASN A 140 25.89 -30.55 2.14
CA ASN A 140 25.20 -31.62 1.42
C ASN A 140 24.52 -31.08 0.14
N GLY A 141 25.15 -31.32 -1.01
CA GLY A 141 24.62 -30.88 -2.32
C GLY A 141 23.34 -31.58 -2.76
N CYS A 142 22.99 -32.73 -2.17
CA CYS A 142 21.73 -33.43 -2.46
C CYS A 142 20.55 -32.87 -1.67
N LEU A 143 20.79 -32.06 -0.64
CA LEU A 143 19.76 -31.58 0.28
C LEU A 143 18.62 -30.78 -0.38
N PRO A 144 18.86 -29.94 -1.42
CA PRO A 144 17.78 -29.29 -2.18
C PRO A 144 16.81 -30.25 -2.86
N HIS A 145 17.21 -31.51 -3.09
CA HIS A 145 16.39 -32.53 -3.75
C HIS A 145 15.47 -33.27 -2.78
N ILE A 146 15.67 -33.13 -1.46
CA ILE A 146 14.86 -33.80 -0.47
C ILE A 146 13.57 -33.02 -0.26
N ARG A 147 12.45 -33.69 -0.57
CA ARG A 147 11.11 -33.12 -0.47
C ARG A 147 10.67 -33.00 0.99
N GLY A 148 10.11 -31.84 1.31
CA GLY A 148 9.57 -31.51 2.61
C GLY A 148 8.11 -31.91 2.79
N ALA A 149 7.42 -31.19 3.67
CA ALA A 149 5.99 -31.33 3.90
C ALA A 149 5.18 -31.19 2.61
N LYS A 150 4.17 -32.06 2.47
CA LYS A 150 3.29 -32.15 1.28
C LYS A 150 4.04 -32.44 -0.03
N GLY A 151 5.26 -32.97 0.04
CA GLY A 151 6.07 -33.27 -1.15
C GLY A 151 6.75 -32.06 -1.79
N MET A 152 6.63 -30.86 -1.20
CA MET A 152 7.23 -29.64 -1.75
C MET A 152 8.75 -29.65 -1.66
N THR A 153 9.43 -29.19 -2.70
CA THR A 153 10.87 -28.92 -2.64
C THR A 153 11.16 -27.68 -1.76
N PRO A 154 12.37 -27.56 -1.20
CA PRO A 154 12.80 -26.33 -0.51
C PRO A 154 12.66 -25.07 -1.39
N LEU A 155 12.86 -25.20 -2.70
CA LEU A 155 12.63 -24.14 -3.68
C LEU A 155 11.16 -23.70 -3.72
N THR A 156 10.24 -24.66 -3.85
CA THR A 156 8.79 -24.40 -3.87
C THR A 156 8.35 -23.74 -2.56
N MET A 157 8.89 -24.17 -1.42
CA MET A 157 8.63 -23.52 -0.13
C MET A 157 9.15 -22.07 -0.12
N ALA A 158 10.40 -21.84 -0.54
CA ALA A 158 10.94 -20.48 -0.61
C ALA A 158 10.07 -19.55 -1.47
N ALA A 159 9.63 -20.01 -2.64
CA ALA A 159 8.75 -19.24 -3.53
C ALA A 159 7.37 -19.00 -2.89
N PHE A 160 6.77 -20.01 -2.27
CA PHE A 160 5.46 -19.92 -1.60
C PHE A 160 5.47 -18.89 -0.46
N TYR A 161 6.57 -18.77 0.28
CA TYR A 161 6.74 -17.80 1.37
C TYR A 161 7.40 -16.47 0.93
N GLY A 162 7.53 -16.22 -0.37
CA GLY A 162 8.08 -14.96 -0.89
C GLY A 162 9.56 -14.71 -0.55
N ARG A 163 10.36 -15.78 -0.39
CA ARG A 163 11.79 -15.70 -0.08
C ARG A 163 12.62 -15.61 -1.35
N ASN A 164 12.57 -14.45 -2.01
CA ASN A 164 13.09 -14.23 -3.36
C ASN A 164 14.55 -14.66 -3.54
N ASP A 165 15.45 -14.22 -2.65
CA ASP A 165 16.88 -14.52 -2.77
C ASP A 165 17.18 -16.02 -2.61
N ILE A 166 16.43 -16.69 -1.73
CA ILE A 166 16.56 -18.13 -1.51
C ILE A 166 16.00 -18.91 -2.69
N ALA A 167 14.81 -18.54 -3.18
CA ALA A 167 14.19 -19.19 -4.33
C ALA A 167 15.11 -19.09 -5.56
N ARG A 168 15.66 -17.90 -5.84
CA ARG A 168 16.64 -17.70 -6.92
C ARG A 168 17.90 -18.56 -6.74
N TYR A 169 18.43 -18.63 -5.52
CA TYR A 169 19.59 -19.45 -5.22
C TYR A 169 19.30 -20.95 -5.43
N LEU A 170 18.19 -21.45 -4.89
CA LEU A 170 17.80 -22.86 -4.96
C LEU A 170 17.36 -23.29 -6.36
N TYR A 171 16.84 -22.38 -7.19
CA TYR A 171 16.40 -22.68 -8.56
C TYR A 171 17.51 -23.34 -9.39
N ASN A 172 18.71 -22.79 -9.35
CA ASN A 172 19.86 -23.33 -10.08
C ASN A 172 20.32 -24.72 -9.58
N HIS A 173 19.85 -25.13 -8.41
CA HIS A 173 20.24 -26.38 -7.74
C HIS A 173 19.15 -27.44 -7.72
N THR A 174 17.90 -27.07 -8.04
CA THR A 174 16.73 -27.95 -7.86
C THR A 174 15.93 -28.13 -9.15
N ARG A 175 16.12 -27.26 -10.16
CA ARG A 175 15.30 -27.27 -11.38
C ARG A 175 15.28 -28.62 -12.12
N GLU A 176 16.35 -29.39 -12.08
CA GLU A 176 16.47 -30.63 -12.88
C GLU A 176 15.58 -31.78 -12.39
N ILE A 177 15.09 -31.70 -11.16
CA ILE A 177 14.19 -32.71 -10.58
C ILE A 177 12.71 -32.27 -10.54
N LEU A 178 12.41 -31.06 -11.01
CA LEU A 178 11.03 -30.58 -11.04
C LEU A 178 10.27 -31.28 -12.16
N GLU A 179 9.15 -31.88 -11.80
CA GLU A 179 8.20 -32.42 -12.78
C GLU A 179 7.39 -31.29 -13.43
N GLU A 180 6.70 -31.57 -14.54
CA GLU A 180 5.97 -30.56 -15.30
C GLU A 180 4.92 -29.83 -14.45
N GLU A 181 4.13 -30.57 -13.66
CA GLU A 181 3.13 -29.99 -12.75
C GLU A 181 3.77 -29.06 -11.70
N GLU A 182 4.96 -29.41 -11.23
CA GLU A 182 5.68 -28.64 -10.22
C GLU A 182 6.32 -27.39 -10.81
N TRP A 183 6.77 -27.46 -12.05
CA TRP A 183 7.28 -26.33 -12.80
C TRP A 183 6.18 -25.30 -13.04
N ASN A 184 4.99 -25.78 -13.42
CA ASN A 184 3.79 -24.96 -13.59
C ASN A 184 3.37 -24.31 -12.27
N ALA A 185 3.31 -25.10 -11.18
CA ALA A 185 2.98 -24.59 -9.85
C ALA A 185 4.00 -23.55 -9.37
N LEU A 186 5.30 -23.81 -9.53
CA LEU A 186 6.36 -22.88 -9.15
C LEU A 186 6.27 -21.56 -9.95
N PHE A 187 5.94 -21.63 -11.24
CA PHE A 187 5.77 -20.45 -12.08
C PHE A 187 4.64 -19.54 -11.55
N PHE A 188 3.47 -20.11 -11.25
CA PHE A 188 2.36 -19.35 -10.67
C PHE A 188 2.68 -18.82 -9.27
N LEU A 189 3.37 -19.59 -8.42
CA LEU A 189 3.83 -19.14 -7.11
C LEU A 189 4.78 -17.94 -7.21
N CYS A 190 5.66 -17.93 -8.21
CA CYS A 190 6.55 -16.81 -8.45
C CYS A 190 5.77 -15.54 -8.83
N ILE A 191 4.76 -15.65 -9.70
CA ILE A 191 3.92 -14.50 -10.06
C ILE A 191 3.11 -14.01 -8.86
N ASN A 192 2.49 -14.92 -8.11
CA ASN A 192 1.66 -14.59 -6.95
C ASN A 192 2.45 -13.90 -5.83
N ASN A 193 3.72 -14.26 -5.65
CA ASN A 193 4.59 -13.70 -4.60
C ASN A 193 5.58 -12.64 -5.12
N ASP A 194 5.39 -12.12 -6.34
CA ASP A 194 6.19 -11.04 -6.93
C ASP A 194 7.67 -11.39 -7.22
N LEU A 195 7.99 -12.68 -7.40
CA LEU A 195 9.30 -13.17 -7.89
C LEU A 195 9.38 -13.10 -9.43
N TYR A 196 9.14 -11.92 -9.99
CA TYR A 196 9.05 -11.75 -11.45
C TYR A 196 10.34 -12.11 -12.19
N ASP A 197 11.51 -11.83 -11.61
CA ASP A 197 12.81 -12.20 -12.18
C ASP A 197 12.95 -13.72 -12.35
N LEU A 198 12.52 -14.48 -11.33
CA LEU A 198 12.58 -15.94 -11.36
C LEU A 198 11.54 -16.50 -12.34
N ALA A 199 10.33 -15.95 -12.35
CA ALA A 199 9.31 -16.32 -13.34
C ALA A 199 9.79 -16.05 -14.78
N LEU A 200 10.48 -14.92 -15.02
CA LEU A 200 11.09 -14.60 -16.30
C LEU A 200 12.20 -15.59 -16.67
N GLN A 201 13.07 -15.94 -15.71
CA GLN A 201 14.12 -16.95 -15.91
C GLN A 201 13.53 -18.34 -16.24
N MET A 202 12.41 -18.71 -15.61
CA MET A 202 11.68 -19.95 -15.90
C MET A 202 11.08 -19.91 -17.32
N LEU A 203 10.45 -18.81 -17.69
CA LEU A 203 9.82 -18.61 -18.99
C LEU A 203 10.85 -18.65 -20.14
N GLN A 204 12.04 -18.07 -19.94
CA GLN A 204 13.15 -18.13 -20.91
C GLN A 204 13.66 -19.56 -21.13
N LYS A 205 13.52 -20.44 -20.13
CA LYS A 205 13.89 -21.86 -20.25
C LYS A 205 12.79 -22.67 -20.90
N GLN A 206 11.54 -22.36 -20.59
CA GLN A 206 10.38 -23.09 -21.09
C GLN A 206 9.27 -22.10 -21.48
N SER A 207 9.21 -21.76 -22.76
CA SER A 207 8.23 -20.81 -23.30
C SER A 207 6.79 -21.31 -23.20
N THR A 208 6.58 -22.63 -23.12
CA THR A 208 5.24 -23.23 -22.98
C THR A 208 4.52 -22.77 -21.71
N LEU A 209 5.25 -22.30 -20.69
CA LEU A 209 4.68 -21.70 -19.46
C LEU A 209 3.77 -20.50 -19.74
N ALA A 210 3.96 -19.79 -20.87
CA ALA A 210 3.06 -18.70 -21.27
C ALA A 210 1.61 -19.16 -21.50
N LEU A 211 1.42 -20.44 -21.87
CA LEU A 211 0.14 -21.03 -22.24
C LEU A 211 -0.49 -21.86 -21.12
N VAL A 212 0.27 -22.18 -20.08
CA VAL A 212 -0.17 -23.02 -18.97
C VAL A 212 -1.29 -22.30 -18.20
N ARG A 213 -2.23 -23.10 -17.70
CA ARG A 213 -3.36 -22.65 -16.89
C ARG A 213 -3.29 -23.23 -15.48
N ASN A 214 -3.60 -22.41 -14.48
CA ASN A 214 -3.74 -22.84 -13.10
C ASN A 214 -5.11 -23.52 -12.87
N MET A 215 -5.42 -23.84 -11.61
CA MET A 215 -6.69 -24.49 -11.24
C MET A 215 -7.94 -23.61 -11.46
N ASN A 216 -7.77 -22.29 -11.49
CA ASN A 216 -8.84 -21.34 -11.85
C ASN A 216 -8.95 -21.14 -13.37
N ASN A 217 -8.26 -21.98 -14.15
CA ASN A 217 -8.14 -21.88 -15.60
C ASN A 217 -7.41 -20.62 -16.07
N GLU A 218 -6.56 -20.00 -15.24
CA GLU A 218 -5.89 -18.72 -15.51
C GLU A 218 -4.46 -18.90 -15.98
N THR A 219 -4.04 -18.08 -16.95
CA THR A 219 -2.63 -17.98 -17.34
C THR A 219 -1.89 -16.96 -16.46
N GLY A 220 -0.55 -16.92 -16.57
CA GLY A 220 0.26 -15.93 -15.86
C GLY A 220 -0.16 -14.48 -16.12
N LEU A 221 -0.63 -14.16 -17.34
CA LEU A 221 -1.14 -12.83 -17.67
C LEU A 221 -2.42 -12.45 -16.93
N HIS A 222 -3.31 -13.39 -16.63
CA HIS A 222 -4.53 -13.09 -15.86
C HIS A 222 -4.19 -12.69 -14.42
N ILE A 223 -3.21 -13.39 -13.83
CA ILE A 223 -2.74 -13.07 -12.47
C ILE A 223 -2.06 -11.69 -12.48
N LEU A 224 -1.16 -11.45 -13.46
CA LEU A 224 -0.48 -10.16 -13.60
C LEU A 224 -1.45 -9.00 -13.85
N ALA A 225 -2.51 -9.22 -14.63
CA ALA A 225 -3.55 -8.22 -14.87
C ALA A 225 -4.15 -7.71 -13.54
N ARG A 226 -4.42 -8.61 -12.60
CA ARG A 226 -5.05 -8.28 -11.30
C ARG A 226 -4.08 -7.77 -10.24
N LYS A 227 -2.78 -7.69 -10.54
CA LYS A 227 -1.81 -7.06 -9.65
C LYS A 227 -1.94 -5.53 -9.77
N PRO A 228 -2.06 -4.79 -8.66
CA PRO A 228 -2.08 -3.32 -8.73
C PRO A 228 -0.70 -2.82 -9.20
N SER A 229 -0.68 -1.93 -10.18
CA SER A 229 0.55 -1.25 -10.59
C SER A 229 0.65 0.11 -9.93
N ASP A 230 1.77 0.40 -9.27
CA ASP A 230 2.07 1.77 -8.85
C ASP A 230 2.41 2.64 -10.07
N LEU A 231 1.87 3.86 -10.12
CA LEU A 231 2.21 4.88 -11.11
C LEU A 231 3.68 5.29 -11.06
N SER A 232 4.38 5.01 -9.96
CA SER A 232 5.83 5.20 -9.83
C SER A 232 6.66 4.11 -10.52
N MET A 233 6.00 3.06 -11.04
CA MET A 233 6.69 1.91 -11.63
C MET A 233 7.51 2.31 -12.86
N LYS A 234 8.80 1.97 -12.82
CA LYS A 234 9.71 2.22 -13.95
C LYS A 234 9.40 1.26 -15.10
N SER A 235 9.64 1.74 -16.33
CA SER A 235 9.44 0.97 -17.58
C SER A 235 10.32 -0.28 -17.70
N THR A 236 11.39 -0.37 -16.90
CA THR A 236 12.35 -1.48 -16.80
C THR A 236 12.14 -2.31 -15.54
N SER A 237 10.90 -2.40 -15.06
CA SER A 237 10.58 -3.26 -13.92
C SER A 237 10.52 -4.73 -14.36
N PRO A 238 11.00 -5.68 -13.54
CA PRO A 238 10.85 -7.12 -13.80
C PRO A 238 9.41 -7.55 -14.10
N PHE A 239 8.44 -6.87 -13.50
CA PHE A 239 7.02 -7.05 -13.78
C PHE A 239 6.70 -6.79 -15.26
N LEU A 240 7.06 -5.63 -15.79
CA LEU A 240 6.77 -5.28 -17.19
C LEU A 240 7.58 -6.12 -18.18
N GLU A 241 8.80 -6.50 -17.82
CA GLU A 241 9.60 -7.41 -18.65
C GLU A 241 8.94 -8.79 -18.75
N LEU A 242 8.39 -9.31 -17.64
CA LEU A 242 7.62 -10.55 -17.64
C LEU A 242 6.33 -10.43 -18.46
N VAL A 243 5.58 -9.33 -18.31
CA VAL A 243 4.37 -9.07 -19.11
C VAL A 243 4.69 -9.06 -20.60
N ARG A 244 5.73 -8.31 -21.01
CA ARG A 244 6.20 -8.27 -22.40
C ARG A 244 6.60 -9.64 -22.91
N CYS A 245 7.40 -10.38 -22.15
CA CYS A 245 7.86 -11.69 -22.57
C CYS A 245 6.71 -12.69 -22.74
N LEU A 246 5.75 -12.71 -21.80
CA LEU A 246 4.54 -13.52 -21.92
C LEU A 246 3.69 -13.13 -23.12
N TRP A 247 3.51 -11.82 -23.33
CA TRP A 247 2.75 -11.28 -24.45
C TRP A 247 3.39 -11.63 -25.80
N ASP A 248 4.68 -11.41 -25.94
CA ASP A 248 5.44 -11.71 -27.16
C ASP A 248 5.39 -13.20 -27.49
N ILE A 249 5.49 -14.08 -26.49
CA ILE A 249 5.35 -15.53 -26.71
C ILE A 249 3.94 -15.84 -27.23
N LEU A 250 2.89 -15.28 -26.62
CA LEU A 250 1.50 -15.51 -27.06
C LEU A 250 1.24 -15.03 -28.49
N LEU A 251 1.76 -13.87 -28.87
CA LEU A 251 1.62 -13.33 -30.22
C LEU A 251 2.35 -14.19 -31.26
N ASN A 252 3.50 -14.78 -30.89
CA ASN A 252 4.32 -15.58 -31.80
C ASN A 252 3.88 -17.06 -31.92
N HIS A 253 3.09 -17.59 -30.98
CA HIS A 253 2.79 -19.03 -30.90
C HIS A 253 1.55 -19.52 -31.69
N GLY A 254 0.83 -18.69 -32.45
CA GLY A 254 -0.34 -19.15 -33.20
C GLY A 254 -1.15 -18.10 -33.98
N CYS A 255 -2.19 -18.58 -34.70
CA CYS A 255 -3.16 -17.75 -35.44
C CYS A 255 -3.96 -16.83 -34.49
N THR A 256 -4.42 -15.68 -34.99
CA THR A 256 -5.07 -14.61 -34.21
C THR A 256 -6.22 -15.08 -33.30
N GLU A 257 -7.00 -16.08 -33.74
CA GLU A 257 -8.12 -16.64 -32.97
C GLU A 257 -7.69 -17.41 -31.71
N THR A 258 -6.47 -17.97 -31.69
CA THR A 258 -5.99 -18.81 -30.59
C THR A 258 -5.55 -18.00 -29.38
N HIS A 259 -4.78 -16.92 -29.56
CA HIS A 259 -4.39 -16.05 -28.45
C HIS A 259 -5.58 -15.27 -27.89
N ARG A 260 -6.55 -14.86 -28.73
CA ARG A 260 -7.79 -14.21 -28.25
C ARG A 260 -8.58 -15.09 -27.30
N THR A 261 -8.65 -16.39 -27.55
CA THR A 261 -9.30 -17.33 -26.64
C THR A 261 -8.50 -17.46 -25.34
N ILE A 262 -7.17 -17.43 -25.42
CA ILE A 262 -6.32 -17.50 -24.24
C ILE A 262 -6.54 -16.31 -23.31
N ILE A 263 -6.54 -15.08 -23.84
CA ILE A 263 -6.64 -13.84 -23.05
C ILE A 263 -8.07 -13.51 -22.59
N ASN A 264 -9.08 -14.18 -23.14
CA ASN A 264 -10.49 -13.95 -22.81
C ASN A 264 -11.06 -15.00 -21.84
N GLN A 265 -10.32 -16.07 -21.53
CA GLN A 265 -10.74 -17.12 -20.61
C GLN A 265 -9.77 -17.24 -19.42
N PRO A 266 -10.25 -17.25 -18.17
CA PRO A 266 -11.66 -17.27 -17.76
C PRO A 266 -12.36 -15.91 -17.83
N SER A 267 -11.58 -14.84 -17.95
CA SER A 267 -12.05 -13.45 -18.03
C SER A 267 -11.10 -12.64 -18.89
N LYS A 268 -11.58 -11.54 -19.47
CA LYS A 268 -10.77 -10.69 -20.34
C LYS A 268 -9.70 -9.95 -19.55
N ILE A 269 -8.42 -10.20 -19.83
CA ILE A 269 -7.29 -9.64 -19.07
C ILE A 269 -7.26 -8.11 -19.04
N THR A 270 -7.66 -7.45 -20.12
CA THR A 270 -7.70 -5.97 -20.21
C THR A 270 -8.72 -5.38 -19.25
N PHE A 271 -9.88 -6.04 -19.11
CA PHE A 271 -10.94 -5.65 -18.19
C PHE A 271 -10.55 -5.91 -16.74
N ASP A 272 -9.93 -7.05 -16.46
CA ASP A 272 -9.45 -7.38 -15.12
C ASP A 272 -8.35 -6.42 -14.66
N ALA A 273 -7.41 -6.08 -15.53
CA ALA A 273 -6.40 -5.05 -15.28
C ALA A 273 -7.04 -3.68 -15.03
N THR A 274 -8.09 -3.36 -15.79
CA THR A 274 -8.77 -2.07 -15.64
C THR A 274 -9.53 -1.96 -14.33
N LYS A 275 -10.20 -3.03 -13.85
CA LYS A 275 -10.90 -3.02 -12.55
C LYS A 275 -9.97 -2.69 -11.39
N VAL A 276 -8.73 -3.17 -11.42
CA VAL A 276 -7.74 -2.95 -10.36
C VAL A 276 -6.84 -1.72 -10.58
N GLY A 277 -6.96 -1.05 -11.72
CA GLY A 277 -6.15 0.13 -12.04
C GLY A 277 -4.73 -0.17 -12.49
N ASN A 278 -4.49 -1.35 -13.06
CA ASN A 278 -3.19 -1.77 -13.56
C ASN A 278 -2.86 -1.08 -14.90
N PHE A 279 -2.59 0.22 -14.82
CA PHE A 279 -2.36 1.11 -15.95
C PHE A 279 -1.23 0.65 -16.86
N HIS A 280 -0.08 0.29 -16.28
CA HIS A 280 1.10 -0.07 -17.07
C HIS A 280 0.89 -1.38 -17.84
N PHE A 281 0.16 -2.35 -17.27
CA PHE A 281 -0.22 -3.57 -17.98
C PHE A 281 -1.13 -3.26 -19.17
N VAL A 282 -2.21 -2.48 -18.95
CA VAL A 282 -3.15 -2.09 -20.02
C VAL A 282 -2.42 -1.33 -21.14
N ALA A 283 -1.60 -0.34 -20.79
CA ALA A 283 -0.84 0.43 -21.78
C ALA A 283 0.14 -0.44 -22.58
N GLU A 284 0.81 -1.39 -21.93
CA GLU A 284 1.74 -2.31 -22.61
C GLU A 284 1.02 -3.22 -23.62
N LEU A 285 -0.14 -3.75 -23.27
CA LEU A 285 -0.94 -4.58 -24.18
C LEU A 285 -1.48 -3.76 -25.36
N LEU A 286 -2.07 -2.58 -25.10
CA LEU A 286 -2.64 -1.73 -26.13
C LEU A 286 -1.59 -1.20 -27.12
N ARG A 287 -0.36 -0.99 -26.66
CA ARG A 287 0.76 -0.58 -27.51
C ARG A 287 1.13 -1.67 -28.52
N SER A 288 1.04 -2.94 -28.11
CA SER A 288 1.40 -4.09 -28.94
C SER A 288 0.23 -4.61 -29.79
N GLU A 289 -1.00 -4.56 -29.27
CA GLU A 289 -2.23 -4.94 -29.99
C GLU A 289 -3.32 -3.85 -29.79
N PRO A 290 -3.34 -2.80 -30.63
CA PRO A 290 -4.31 -1.70 -30.50
C PRO A 290 -5.77 -2.13 -30.65
N ASP A 291 -6.05 -3.23 -31.36
CA ASP A 291 -7.41 -3.72 -31.59
C ASP A 291 -8.14 -4.13 -30.31
N LEU A 292 -7.41 -4.44 -29.23
CA LEU A 292 -7.99 -4.73 -27.91
C LEU A 292 -8.81 -3.57 -27.34
N ILE A 293 -8.58 -2.34 -27.82
CA ILE A 293 -9.36 -1.16 -27.40
C ILE A 293 -10.84 -1.24 -27.81
N ARG A 294 -11.14 -2.06 -28.83
CA ARG A 294 -12.49 -2.26 -29.36
C ARG A 294 -13.27 -3.32 -28.61
N ASP A 295 -12.61 -4.06 -27.72
CA ASP A 295 -13.25 -5.12 -26.97
C ASP A 295 -14.26 -4.55 -25.99
N VAL A 296 -15.39 -5.25 -25.88
CA VAL A 296 -16.44 -4.98 -24.90
C VAL A 296 -16.58 -6.17 -23.95
N ASP A 297 -16.99 -5.97 -22.71
CA ASP A 297 -17.31 -7.06 -21.79
C ASP A 297 -18.68 -7.69 -22.08
N ASP A 298 -19.09 -8.62 -21.23
CA ASP A 298 -20.36 -9.35 -21.38
C ASP A 298 -21.60 -8.46 -21.21
N LYS A 299 -21.42 -7.19 -20.77
CA LYS A 299 -22.47 -6.18 -20.64
C LYS A 299 -22.39 -5.12 -21.74
N ASN A 300 -21.63 -5.38 -22.81
CA ASN A 300 -21.36 -4.43 -23.89
C ASN A 300 -20.62 -3.15 -23.44
N ARG A 301 -19.76 -3.24 -22.42
CA ARG A 301 -19.00 -2.09 -21.89
C ARG A 301 -17.56 -2.13 -22.36
N SER A 302 -17.00 -0.98 -22.74
CA SER A 302 -15.56 -0.88 -23.05
C SER A 302 -14.69 -0.81 -21.78
N ILE A 303 -13.38 -0.95 -21.93
CA ILE A 303 -12.43 -0.73 -20.82
C ILE A 303 -12.57 0.69 -20.21
N PHE A 304 -12.99 1.69 -20.99
CA PHE A 304 -13.19 3.05 -20.48
C PHE A 304 -14.41 3.16 -19.55
N HIS A 305 -15.47 2.41 -19.80
CA HIS A 305 -16.60 2.32 -18.87
C HIS A 305 -16.16 1.75 -17.53
N ILE A 306 -15.30 0.71 -17.55
CA ILE A 306 -14.76 0.10 -16.33
C ILE A 306 -13.81 1.07 -15.62
N ALA A 307 -12.94 1.75 -16.35
CA ALA A 307 -12.04 2.76 -15.80
C ALA A 307 -12.83 3.89 -15.12
N VAL A 308 -13.93 4.32 -15.74
CA VAL A 308 -14.85 5.32 -15.19
C VAL A 308 -15.55 4.84 -13.92
N GLN A 309 -16.12 3.64 -13.96
CA GLN A 309 -16.81 3.03 -12.82
C GLN A 309 -15.90 2.87 -11.59
N HIS A 310 -14.61 2.61 -11.80
CA HIS A 310 -13.63 2.39 -10.74
C HIS A 310 -12.72 3.61 -10.49
N CYS A 311 -13.03 4.76 -11.07
CA CYS A 311 -12.28 6.02 -10.92
C CYS A 311 -10.77 5.91 -11.25
N HIS A 312 -10.41 5.05 -12.20
CA HIS A 312 -9.02 4.84 -12.64
C HIS A 312 -8.65 5.82 -13.76
N SER A 313 -8.48 7.08 -13.37
CA SER A 313 -8.10 8.19 -14.24
C SER A 313 -6.93 7.96 -15.17
N SER A 314 -5.90 7.23 -14.72
CA SER A 314 -4.71 7.00 -15.53
C SER A 314 -5.04 6.13 -16.74
N ILE A 315 -5.91 5.14 -16.59
CA ILE A 315 -6.41 4.33 -17.70
C ILE A 315 -7.37 5.15 -18.55
N PHE A 316 -8.29 5.89 -17.92
CA PHE A 316 -9.23 6.74 -18.64
C PHE A 316 -8.53 7.77 -19.54
N SER A 317 -7.40 8.34 -19.10
CA SER A 317 -6.63 9.33 -19.86
C SER A 317 -6.15 8.83 -21.23
N LEU A 318 -6.07 7.50 -21.45
CA LEU A 318 -5.75 6.91 -22.74
C LEU A 318 -6.80 7.23 -23.81
N ILE A 319 -8.01 7.64 -23.42
CA ILE A 319 -9.09 8.01 -24.35
C ILE A 319 -8.69 9.19 -25.26
N HIS A 320 -7.80 10.07 -24.79
CA HIS A 320 -7.31 11.22 -25.55
C HIS A 320 -6.33 10.82 -26.67
N GLU A 321 -5.75 9.62 -26.60
CA GLU A 321 -4.84 9.10 -27.62
C GLU A 321 -5.56 8.40 -28.79
N LEU A 322 -6.89 8.20 -28.69
CA LEU A 322 -7.67 7.40 -29.65
C LEU A 322 -8.08 8.10 -30.94
N GLY A 323 -7.81 9.41 -31.06
CA GLY A 323 -8.27 10.19 -32.21
C GLY A 323 -9.78 10.08 -32.41
N SER A 324 -10.22 9.75 -33.63
CA SER A 324 -11.65 9.64 -33.97
C SER A 324 -12.35 8.40 -33.39
N PHE A 325 -11.59 7.40 -32.91
CA PHE A 325 -12.20 6.22 -32.28
C PHE A 325 -12.83 6.54 -30.92
N LYS A 326 -12.43 7.65 -30.30
CA LYS A 326 -13.03 8.18 -29.06
C LYS A 326 -14.56 8.34 -29.18
N ASP A 327 -15.05 8.82 -30.32
CA ASP A 327 -16.49 9.06 -30.51
C ASP A 327 -17.29 7.75 -30.46
N SER A 328 -16.73 6.65 -31.01
CA SER A 328 -17.35 5.32 -30.92
C SER A 328 -17.43 4.78 -29.50
N ILE A 329 -16.50 5.16 -28.62
CA ILE A 329 -16.52 4.77 -27.20
C ILE A 329 -17.55 5.59 -26.42
N ILE A 330 -17.70 6.87 -26.76
CA ILE A 330 -18.67 7.77 -26.12
C ILE A 330 -20.11 7.38 -26.45
N ASP A 331 -20.35 7.01 -27.70
CA ASP A 331 -21.68 6.59 -28.18
C ASP A 331 -22.05 5.15 -27.77
N LEU A 332 -21.12 4.40 -27.18
CA LEU A 332 -21.35 3.03 -26.74
C LEU A 332 -22.25 2.98 -25.50
N GLU A 333 -23.23 2.08 -25.52
CA GLU A 333 -24.12 1.79 -24.40
C GLU A 333 -23.97 0.35 -23.93
N ASP A 334 -24.11 0.15 -22.64
CA ASP A 334 -24.28 -1.18 -22.08
C ASP A 334 -25.68 -1.77 -22.37
N ASP A 335 -25.90 -3.03 -22.01
CA ASP A 335 -27.18 -3.71 -22.21
C ASP A 335 -28.37 -3.04 -21.50
N GLU A 336 -28.10 -2.21 -20.48
CA GLU A 336 -29.07 -1.43 -19.73
C GLU A 336 -29.22 0.00 -20.27
N ARG A 337 -28.64 0.33 -21.42
CA ARG A 337 -28.61 1.67 -22.02
C ARG A 337 -27.90 2.73 -21.18
N ASN A 338 -26.97 2.32 -20.32
CA ASN A 338 -26.07 3.24 -19.63
C ASN A 338 -24.91 3.58 -20.58
N ASN A 339 -24.74 4.87 -20.87
CA ASN A 339 -23.49 5.38 -21.44
C ASN A 339 -22.42 5.60 -20.36
N ILE A 340 -21.21 5.98 -20.75
CA ILE A 340 -20.08 6.17 -19.83
C ILE A 340 -20.35 7.17 -18.70
N LEU A 341 -21.19 8.19 -18.94
CA LEU A 341 -21.52 9.20 -17.92
C LEU A 341 -22.45 8.64 -16.83
N HIS A 342 -23.31 7.67 -17.14
CA HIS A 342 -24.08 6.94 -16.12
C HIS A 342 -23.18 6.15 -15.18
N TYR A 343 -22.01 5.70 -15.64
CA TYR A 343 -21.01 5.05 -14.80
C TYR A 343 -20.23 6.05 -13.95
N ALA A 344 -19.91 7.23 -14.48
CA ALA A 344 -19.32 8.32 -13.70
C ALA A 344 -20.27 8.84 -12.61
N ALA A 345 -21.58 8.67 -12.81
CA ALA A 345 -22.61 9.04 -11.85
C ALA A 345 -22.72 8.11 -10.63
N LYS A 346 -22.19 6.88 -10.73
CA LYS A 346 -22.23 5.91 -9.65
C LYS A 346 -21.14 6.22 -8.63
N LEU A 347 -21.46 6.03 -7.36
CA LEU A 347 -20.51 6.25 -6.28
C LEU A 347 -19.28 5.33 -6.43
N ALA A 348 -18.08 5.90 -6.34
CA ALA A 348 -16.84 5.15 -6.48
C ALA A 348 -16.70 4.00 -5.46
N PRO A 349 -15.94 2.94 -5.77
CA PRO A 349 -15.67 1.88 -4.81
C PRO A 349 -14.99 2.39 -3.52
N PRO A 350 -15.21 1.75 -2.36
CA PRO A 350 -14.64 2.19 -1.08
C PRO A 350 -13.11 2.36 -1.09
N SER A 351 -12.39 1.54 -1.88
CA SER A 351 -10.95 1.63 -2.03
C SER A 351 -10.48 2.95 -2.65
N GLN A 352 -11.31 3.57 -3.50
CA GLN A 352 -11.02 4.87 -4.12
C GLN A 352 -11.53 6.02 -3.25
N LEU A 353 -12.74 5.91 -2.71
CA LEU A 353 -13.31 6.93 -1.83
C LEU A 353 -12.44 7.19 -0.59
N ASN A 354 -11.88 6.13 0.00
CA ASN A 354 -11.08 6.24 1.22
C ASN A 354 -9.68 6.83 1.00
N LEU A 355 -9.25 7.08 -0.25
CA LEU A 355 -7.97 7.76 -0.54
C LEU A 355 -7.99 9.24 -0.14
N ILE A 356 -9.18 9.82 -0.03
CA ILE A 356 -9.40 11.22 0.30
C ILE A 356 -10.05 11.30 1.68
N SER A 357 -9.39 11.98 2.62
CA SER A 357 -9.96 12.19 3.95
C SER A 357 -10.98 13.32 3.92
N GLY A 358 -12.13 13.10 4.58
CA GLY A 358 -13.17 14.12 4.74
C GLY A 358 -14.24 14.06 3.66
N ALA A 359 -15.50 13.93 4.10
CA ALA A 359 -16.64 13.72 3.21
C ALA A 359 -16.82 14.81 2.15
N ALA A 360 -16.48 16.08 2.47
CA ALA A 360 -16.58 17.16 1.49
C ALA A 360 -15.48 17.14 0.42
N LEU A 361 -14.27 16.69 0.77
CA LEU A 361 -13.20 16.52 -0.20
C LEU A 361 -13.47 15.31 -1.10
N GLN A 362 -14.06 14.25 -0.56
CA GLN A 362 -14.59 13.12 -1.34
C GLN A 362 -15.69 13.59 -2.31
N MET A 363 -16.68 14.35 -1.82
CA MET A 363 -17.74 14.89 -2.68
C MET A 363 -17.18 15.79 -3.79
N THR A 364 -16.19 16.63 -3.47
CA THR A 364 -15.53 17.50 -4.46
C THR A 364 -14.85 16.67 -5.54
N HIS A 365 -14.19 15.57 -5.17
CA HIS A 365 -13.57 14.66 -6.12
C HIS A 365 -14.59 14.00 -7.07
N GLU A 366 -15.68 13.45 -6.53
CA GLU A 366 -16.71 12.79 -7.34
C GLU A 366 -17.37 13.78 -8.33
N ILE A 367 -17.62 15.02 -7.90
CA ILE A 367 -18.15 16.09 -8.79
C ILE A 367 -17.16 16.38 -9.93
N LEU A 368 -15.87 16.55 -9.61
CA LEU A 368 -14.86 16.84 -10.62
C LEU A 368 -14.67 15.68 -11.60
N TRP A 369 -14.74 14.44 -11.12
CA TRP A 369 -14.70 13.25 -11.96
C TRP A 369 -15.90 13.17 -12.91
N PHE A 370 -17.10 13.41 -12.39
CA PHE A 370 -18.32 13.41 -13.18
C PHE A 370 -18.29 14.50 -14.27
N GLU A 371 -17.89 15.72 -13.91
CA GLU A 371 -17.79 16.83 -14.87
C GLU A 371 -16.72 16.59 -15.94
N GLU A 372 -15.58 15.98 -15.62
CA GLU A 372 -14.58 15.61 -16.64
C GLU A 372 -15.16 14.67 -17.68
N VAL A 373 -15.79 13.58 -17.24
CA VAL A 373 -16.40 12.62 -18.17
C VAL A 373 -17.49 13.30 -19.00
N LYS A 374 -18.24 14.23 -18.39
CA LYS A 374 -19.29 15.02 -19.03
C LYS A 374 -18.75 15.97 -20.10
N GLU A 375 -17.57 16.57 -19.92
CA GLU A 375 -16.94 17.44 -20.92
C GLU A 375 -16.60 16.71 -22.23
N LEU A 376 -16.42 15.39 -22.19
CA LEU A 376 -16.21 14.60 -23.41
C LEU A 376 -17.50 14.28 -24.16
N MET A 377 -18.67 14.42 -23.53
CA MET A 377 -19.95 13.92 -24.03
C MET A 377 -20.66 14.95 -24.91
N SER A 378 -21.45 14.46 -25.88
CA SER A 378 -22.34 15.33 -26.65
C SER A 378 -23.56 15.76 -25.81
N PRO A 379 -24.20 16.91 -26.10
CA PRO A 379 -25.38 17.37 -25.35
C PRO A 379 -26.57 16.39 -25.35
N ILE A 380 -26.67 15.54 -26.38
CA ILE A 380 -27.72 14.52 -26.49
C ILE A 380 -27.44 13.38 -25.51
N GLU A 381 -26.19 12.92 -25.47
CA GLU A 381 -25.76 11.82 -24.61
C GLU A 381 -25.80 12.17 -23.11
N ILE A 382 -25.54 13.42 -22.75
CA ILE A 382 -25.64 13.90 -21.36
C ILE A 382 -27.07 13.74 -20.81
N LYS A 383 -28.09 13.94 -21.64
CA LYS A 383 -29.51 13.89 -21.23
C LYS A 383 -30.17 12.54 -21.49
N LYS A 384 -29.41 11.56 -21.98
CA LYS A 384 -29.93 10.25 -22.33
C LYS A 384 -30.40 9.51 -21.09
N LYS A 385 -31.51 8.79 -21.22
CA LYS A 385 -32.07 7.98 -20.14
C LYS A 385 -31.69 6.52 -20.36
N ASN A 386 -31.21 5.87 -19.29
CA ASN A 386 -31.00 4.43 -19.30
C ASN A 386 -32.34 3.66 -19.29
N SER A 387 -32.27 2.33 -19.22
CA SER A 387 -33.46 1.46 -19.19
C SER A 387 -34.36 1.68 -17.98
N ASN A 388 -33.84 2.25 -16.89
CA ASN A 388 -34.62 2.65 -15.71
C ASN A 388 -35.27 4.05 -15.87
N GLY A 389 -35.11 4.68 -17.03
CA GLY A 389 -35.64 6.01 -17.31
C GLY A 389 -34.88 7.15 -16.64
N LYS A 390 -33.68 6.89 -16.09
CA LYS A 390 -32.88 7.87 -15.35
C LYS A 390 -31.77 8.47 -16.20
N THR A 391 -31.51 9.77 -16.02
CA THR A 391 -30.35 10.44 -16.59
C THR A 391 -29.11 10.29 -15.69
N PRO A 392 -27.88 10.54 -16.20
CA PRO A 392 -26.69 10.55 -15.37
C PRO A 392 -26.77 11.53 -14.20
N ASP A 393 -27.28 12.75 -14.40
CA ASP A 393 -27.42 13.74 -13.32
C ASP A 393 -28.41 13.26 -12.24
N GLU A 394 -29.50 12.56 -12.63
CA GLU A 394 -30.47 11.96 -11.68
C GLU A 394 -29.81 10.86 -10.84
N ILE A 395 -29.00 9.99 -11.47
CA ILE A 395 -28.26 8.94 -10.76
C ILE A 395 -27.22 9.55 -9.80
N PHE A 396 -26.47 10.57 -10.25
CA PHE A 396 -25.45 11.21 -9.43
C PHE A 396 -26.05 11.78 -8.15
N ALA A 397 -27.18 12.50 -8.27
CA ALA A 397 -27.87 13.09 -7.13
C ALA A 397 -28.40 12.03 -6.14
N GLU A 398 -28.87 10.88 -6.63
CA GLU A 398 -29.35 9.79 -5.78
C GLU A 398 -28.23 9.05 -5.06
N GLU A 399 -27.20 8.61 -5.79
CA GLU A 399 -26.07 7.84 -5.27
C GLU A 399 -25.22 8.63 -4.27
N HIS A 400 -25.10 9.95 -4.47
CA HIS A 400 -24.26 10.82 -3.64
C HIS A 400 -25.03 11.52 -2.51
N LYS A 401 -26.33 11.25 -2.34
CA LYS A 401 -27.16 11.94 -1.34
C LYS A 401 -26.61 11.81 0.08
N GLU A 402 -26.22 10.60 0.49
CA GLU A 402 -25.64 10.39 1.82
C GLU A 402 -24.27 11.06 1.97
N LEU A 403 -23.42 10.98 0.94
CA LEU A 403 -22.10 11.61 0.95
C LEU A 403 -22.23 13.14 1.06
N LEU A 404 -23.19 13.73 0.35
CA LEU A 404 -23.51 15.15 0.41
C LEU A 404 -23.91 15.57 1.82
N THR A 405 -24.81 14.83 2.50
CA THR A 405 -25.18 15.16 3.89
C THR A 405 -24.00 15.07 4.86
N LYS A 406 -23.11 14.08 4.68
CA LYS A 406 -21.87 13.97 5.48
C LYS A 406 -20.89 15.10 5.16
N ALA A 407 -20.82 15.52 3.90
CA ALA A 407 -20.00 16.64 3.46
C ALA A 407 -20.47 17.95 4.09
N GLU A 408 -21.77 18.23 4.06
CA GLU A 408 -22.39 19.40 4.69
C GLU A 408 -22.05 19.47 6.18
N SER A 409 -22.28 18.38 6.92
CA SER A 409 -21.96 18.31 8.36
C SER A 409 -20.47 18.50 8.64
N TRP A 410 -19.60 17.90 7.82
CA TRP A 410 -18.15 18.04 7.94
C TRP A 410 -17.70 19.48 7.73
N ILE A 411 -18.22 20.16 6.69
CA ILE A 411 -17.90 21.56 6.40
C ILE A 411 -18.37 22.45 7.53
N GLU A 412 -19.61 22.28 7.99
CA GLU A 412 -20.18 23.07 9.07
C GLU A 412 -19.33 22.94 10.34
N SER A 413 -18.94 21.72 10.71
CA SER A 413 -18.11 21.46 11.89
C SER A 413 -16.74 22.15 11.80
N ILE A 414 -16.02 21.97 10.69
CA ILE A 414 -14.68 22.55 10.50
C ILE A 414 -14.75 24.07 10.44
N THR A 415 -15.73 24.61 9.72
CA THR A 415 -15.86 26.05 9.52
C THR A 415 -16.22 26.75 10.84
N ASN A 416 -17.14 26.19 11.62
CA ASN A 416 -17.47 26.70 12.96
C ASN A 416 -16.28 26.64 13.91
N TYR A 417 -15.51 25.55 13.88
CA TYR A 417 -14.28 25.42 14.68
C TYR A 417 -13.23 26.49 14.32
N CYS A 418 -13.01 26.73 13.02
CA CYS A 418 -12.08 27.75 12.56
C CYS A 418 -12.55 29.18 12.89
N ILE A 419 -13.86 29.47 12.75
CA ILE A 419 -14.44 30.75 13.18
C ILE A 419 -14.18 30.97 14.68
N LEU A 420 -14.47 29.97 15.52
CA LEU A 420 -14.23 30.07 16.98
C LEU A 420 -12.77 30.38 17.30
N ILE A 421 -11.81 29.67 16.68
CA ILE A 421 -10.38 29.96 16.89
C ILE A 421 -10.03 31.37 16.43
N SER A 422 -10.48 31.80 15.25
CA SER A 422 -10.25 33.15 14.76
C SER A 422 -10.84 34.20 15.71
N THR A 423 -12.04 34.00 16.24
CA THR A 423 -12.65 34.91 17.23
C THR A 423 -11.84 34.97 18.53
N LEU A 424 -11.36 33.83 19.04
CA LEU A 424 -10.51 33.79 20.24
C LEU A 424 -9.19 34.55 20.03
N ILE A 425 -8.52 34.33 18.90
CA ILE A 425 -7.28 35.05 18.56
C ILE A 425 -7.55 36.54 18.40
N PHE A 426 -8.60 36.91 17.65
CA PHE A 426 -8.99 38.30 17.44
C PHE A 426 -9.22 39.00 18.78
N THR A 427 -9.98 38.37 19.69
CA THR A 427 -10.29 38.92 21.01
C THR A 427 -9.03 39.09 21.85
N GLY A 428 -8.18 38.06 21.93
CA GLY A 428 -6.95 38.11 22.70
C GLY A 428 -5.98 39.18 22.22
N VAL A 429 -5.78 39.28 20.90
CA VAL A 429 -4.92 40.29 20.26
C VAL A 429 -5.51 41.70 20.39
N PHE A 430 -6.83 41.84 20.26
CA PHE A 430 -7.53 43.11 20.45
C PHE A 430 -7.34 43.63 21.88
N THR A 431 -7.51 42.79 22.89
CA THR A 431 -7.23 43.15 24.29
C THR A 431 -5.75 43.51 24.51
N ALA A 432 -4.82 42.75 23.92
CA ALA A 432 -3.39 43.03 24.02
C ALA A 432 -2.97 44.37 23.39
N THR A 433 -3.71 44.83 22.37
CA THR A 433 -3.44 46.11 21.69
C THR A 433 -3.61 47.31 22.63
N PHE A 434 -4.58 47.26 23.54
CA PHE A 434 -4.82 48.34 24.50
C PHE A 434 -4.09 48.14 25.83
N ASN A 435 -3.73 46.90 26.17
CA ASN A 435 -2.92 46.57 27.34
C ASN A 435 -1.42 46.59 27.00
N ILE A 436 -0.91 47.79 26.77
CA ILE A 436 0.45 48.01 26.27
C ILE A 436 1.53 47.46 27.23
N PRO A 437 2.45 46.59 26.75
CA PRO A 437 3.54 46.08 27.58
C PRO A 437 4.44 47.21 28.08
N GLY A 438 4.70 47.20 29.39
CA GLY A 438 5.49 48.25 30.05
C GLY A 438 4.72 49.52 30.41
N GLY A 439 3.45 49.63 30.04
CA GLY A 439 2.56 50.73 30.43
C GLY A 439 2.87 52.09 29.78
N PHE A 440 2.14 53.11 30.24
CA PHE A 440 2.26 54.49 29.77
C PHE A 440 3.15 55.33 30.68
N ASN A 441 3.88 56.27 30.09
CA ASN A 441 4.62 57.27 30.82
C ASN A 441 3.64 58.25 31.48
N LYS A 442 3.72 58.39 32.81
CA LYS A 442 2.82 59.24 33.60
C LYS A 442 2.85 60.73 33.21
N ASN A 443 3.94 61.19 32.60
CA ASN A 443 4.13 62.60 32.27
C ASN A 443 3.73 62.96 30.84
N THR A 444 3.89 62.03 29.89
CA THR A 444 3.64 62.28 28.46
C THR A 444 2.42 61.54 27.92
N GLY A 445 1.88 60.57 28.65
CA GLY A 445 0.79 59.70 28.18
C GLY A 445 1.19 58.76 27.04
N THR A 446 2.47 58.71 26.66
CA THR A 446 2.98 57.87 25.58
C THR A 446 3.47 56.52 26.09
N PRO A 447 3.46 55.45 25.26
CA PRO A 447 4.02 54.15 25.64
C PRO A 447 5.49 54.23 26.05
N ASN A 448 5.87 53.60 27.17
CA ASN A 448 7.22 53.67 27.73
C ASN A 448 8.32 53.15 26.77
N TYR A 449 7.96 52.20 25.90
CA TYR A 449 8.90 51.54 24.99
C TYR A 449 8.73 51.96 23.52
N LEU A 450 8.00 53.05 23.23
CA LEU A 450 7.62 53.46 21.88
C LEU A 450 8.81 53.55 20.89
N GLN A 451 9.98 53.99 21.35
CA GLN A 451 11.19 54.15 20.52
C GLN A 451 12.05 52.88 20.41
N LYS A 452 11.68 51.78 21.08
CA LYS A 452 12.43 50.52 21.03
C LYS A 452 11.95 49.65 19.88
N GLN A 453 12.89 49.00 19.20
CA GLN A 453 12.60 48.05 18.12
C GLN A 453 11.65 46.93 18.55
N ALA A 454 11.78 46.43 19.79
CA ALA A 454 10.88 45.43 20.34
C ALA A 454 9.41 45.89 20.33
N PHE A 455 9.13 47.15 20.69
CA PHE A 455 7.76 47.66 20.69
C PHE A 455 7.18 47.75 19.27
N LEU A 456 7.99 48.12 18.27
CA LEU A 456 7.57 48.11 16.87
C LEU A 456 7.20 46.70 16.39
N ILE A 457 8.02 45.70 16.71
CA ILE A 457 7.75 44.29 16.37
C ILE A 457 6.44 43.83 17.02
N PHE A 458 6.21 44.18 18.29
CA PHE A 458 4.97 43.90 18.99
C PHE A 458 3.76 44.53 18.29
N ALA A 459 3.81 45.83 17.96
CA ALA A 459 2.69 46.53 17.34
C ALA A 459 2.34 45.97 15.95
N VAL A 460 3.36 45.76 15.10
CA VAL A 460 3.18 45.19 13.75
C VAL A 460 2.63 43.76 13.83
N SER A 461 3.13 42.95 14.77
CA SER A 461 2.65 41.57 14.94
C SER A 461 1.21 41.53 15.44
N ASN A 462 0.82 42.35 16.42
CA ASN A 462 -0.59 42.42 16.83
C ASN A 462 -1.52 42.87 15.70
N ALA A 463 -1.13 43.90 14.94
CA ALA A 463 -1.93 44.36 13.81
C ALA A 463 -2.09 43.26 12.74
N THR A 464 -0.99 42.56 12.42
CA THR A 464 -0.99 41.45 11.46
C THR A 464 -1.86 40.30 11.95
N ALA A 465 -1.75 39.92 13.24
CA ALA A 465 -2.55 38.87 13.83
C ALA A 465 -4.06 39.19 13.79
N LEU A 466 -4.43 40.44 14.09
CA LEU A 466 -5.81 40.90 14.10
C LEU A 466 -6.41 40.91 12.68
N ILE A 467 -5.71 41.50 11.71
CA ILE A 467 -6.17 41.58 10.31
C ILE A 467 -6.31 40.18 9.73
N SER A 468 -5.30 39.32 9.89
CA SER A 468 -5.33 37.95 9.37
C SER A 468 -6.41 37.10 10.04
N SER A 469 -6.68 37.29 11.34
CA SER A 469 -7.78 36.61 12.03
C SER A 469 -9.14 37.03 11.47
N SER A 470 -9.34 38.33 11.24
CA SER A 470 -10.58 38.85 10.63
C SER A 470 -10.78 38.32 9.21
N ILE A 471 -9.71 38.27 8.40
CA ILE A 471 -9.77 37.69 7.04
C ILE A 471 -10.15 36.22 7.10
N SER A 472 -9.51 35.44 7.97
CA SER A 472 -9.82 34.02 8.20
C SER A 472 -11.30 33.84 8.56
N MET A 473 -11.79 34.60 9.54
CA MET A 473 -13.18 34.57 9.97
C MET A 473 -14.16 34.88 8.83
N LEU A 474 -13.89 35.89 8.01
CA LEU A 474 -14.76 36.26 6.87
C LEU A 474 -14.76 35.18 5.77
N ILE A 475 -13.61 34.56 5.48
CA ILE A 475 -13.53 33.45 4.52
C ILE A 475 -14.37 32.28 5.01
N PHE A 476 -14.20 31.85 6.26
CA PHE A 476 -14.99 30.76 6.83
C PHE A 476 -16.49 31.10 6.91
N LEU A 477 -16.84 32.33 7.28
CA LEU A 477 -18.22 32.78 7.23
C LEU A 477 -18.81 32.70 5.81
N SER A 478 -18.01 33.04 4.78
CA SER A 478 -18.45 32.92 3.39
C SER A 478 -18.74 31.48 2.97
N ILE A 479 -18.04 30.50 3.55
CA ILE A 479 -18.24 29.06 3.28
C ILE A 479 -19.59 28.58 3.82
N ILE A 480 -20.03 29.10 4.98
CA ILE A 480 -21.34 28.77 5.57
C ILE A 480 -22.49 29.46 4.82
N ILE A 481 -22.28 30.71 4.38
CA ILE A 481 -23.34 31.50 3.73
C ILE A 481 -23.66 30.98 2.33
N SER A 482 -22.68 30.43 1.61
CA SER A 482 -22.90 29.86 0.28
C SER A 482 -23.83 28.65 0.32
N SER A 483 -24.76 28.58 -0.63
CA SER A 483 -25.69 27.47 -0.78
C SER A 483 -24.94 26.18 -1.15
N TYR A 484 -25.17 25.11 -0.37
CA TYR A 484 -24.65 23.77 -0.64
C TYR A 484 -25.32 23.09 -1.84
N ALA A 485 -26.41 23.66 -2.38
CA ALA A 485 -27.21 23.07 -3.45
C ALA A 485 -26.59 23.20 -4.85
N GLU A 486 -25.53 23.99 -5.02
CA GLU A 486 -24.92 24.24 -6.33
C GLU A 486 -23.59 23.49 -6.45
N TYR A 487 -23.40 22.71 -7.52
CA TYR A 487 -22.13 22.01 -7.81
C TYR A 487 -20.92 22.95 -7.85
N GLU A 488 -21.12 24.21 -8.25
CA GLU A 488 -20.10 25.26 -8.25
C GLU A 488 -19.51 25.55 -6.86
N TYR A 489 -20.29 25.30 -5.79
CA TYR A 489 -19.84 25.47 -4.42
C TYR A 489 -18.64 24.57 -4.13
N PHE A 490 -18.78 23.26 -4.35
CA PHE A 490 -17.74 22.27 -4.06
C PHE A 490 -16.49 22.47 -4.92
N LYS A 491 -16.61 22.97 -6.15
CA LYS A 491 -15.45 23.32 -7.00
C LYS A 491 -14.58 24.43 -6.38
N SER A 492 -15.20 25.41 -5.73
CA SER A 492 -14.50 26.54 -5.09
C SER A 492 -14.04 26.25 -3.65
N LEU A 493 -14.59 25.21 -3.02
CA LEU A 493 -14.44 24.92 -1.59
C LEU A 493 -12.98 24.65 -1.16
N PRO A 494 -12.19 23.79 -1.82
CA PRO A 494 -10.82 23.51 -1.42
C PRO A 494 -9.96 24.78 -1.36
N SER A 495 -10.10 25.68 -2.34
CA SER A 495 -9.35 26.94 -2.38
C SER A 495 -9.76 27.88 -1.25
N LYS A 496 -11.05 27.98 -0.91
CA LYS A 496 -11.54 28.81 0.20
C LYS A 496 -11.04 28.27 1.54
N LEU A 497 -11.13 26.96 1.77
CA LEU A 497 -10.59 26.30 2.96
C LEU A 497 -9.09 26.56 3.11
N LEU A 498 -8.32 26.42 2.03
CA LEU A 498 -6.88 26.67 2.01
C LEU A 498 -6.54 28.11 2.41
N CYS A 499 -7.18 29.09 1.77
CA CYS A 499 -6.96 30.52 2.07
C CYS A 499 -7.32 30.88 3.52
N GLY A 500 -8.42 30.33 4.05
CA GLY A 500 -8.81 30.51 5.44
C GLY A 500 -7.76 29.96 6.42
N LEU A 501 -7.31 28.72 6.20
CA LEU A 501 -6.28 28.08 7.03
C LEU A 501 -4.92 28.81 6.95
N ILE A 502 -4.54 29.35 5.79
CA ILE A 502 -3.33 30.20 5.64
C ILE A 502 -3.43 31.42 6.54
N ALA A 503 -4.52 32.16 6.43
CA ALA A 503 -4.75 33.37 7.22
C ALA A 503 -4.73 33.05 8.72
N GLN A 504 -5.30 31.90 9.12
CA GLN A 504 -5.27 31.44 10.50
C GLN A 504 -3.86 31.12 11.01
N ILE A 505 -3.02 30.46 10.20
CA ILE A 505 -1.61 30.18 10.57
C ILE A 505 -0.82 31.47 10.73
N ILE A 506 -1.01 32.43 9.81
CA ILE A 506 -0.39 33.76 9.89
C ILE A 506 -0.82 34.43 11.21
N SER A 507 -2.10 34.35 11.54
CA SER A 507 -2.65 34.93 12.76
C SER A 507 -2.06 34.33 14.03
N ILE A 508 -2.04 32.99 14.14
CA ILE A 508 -1.46 32.27 15.28
C ILE A 508 0.03 32.59 15.43
N THR A 509 0.78 32.56 14.33
CA THR A 509 2.23 32.84 14.35
C THR A 509 2.50 34.27 14.83
N SER A 510 1.76 35.22 14.29
CA SER A 510 1.91 36.63 14.64
C SER A 510 1.48 36.93 16.08
N MET A 511 0.43 36.26 16.57
CA MET A 511 0.01 36.32 17.98
C MET A 511 1.11 35.79 18.93
N MET A 512 1.77 34.68 18.61
CA MET A 512 2.86 34.14 19.45
C MET A 512 4.12 35.02 19.44
N ILE A 513 4.42 35.68 18.32
CA ILE A 513 5.48 36.69 18.25
C ILE A 513 5.13 37.88 19.15
N ALA A 514 3.90 38.41 19.03
CA ALA A 514 3.42 39.52 19.87
C ALA A 514 3.48 39.15 21.37
N PHE A 515 3.04 37.95 21.74
CA PHE A 515 3.12 37.44 23.11
C PHE A 515 4.57 37.38 23.63
N SER A 516 5.48 36.79 22.83
CA SER A 516 6.89 36.62 23.21
C SER A 516 7.57 37.98 23.43
N VAL A 517 7.33 38.93 22.53
CA VAL A 517 7.89 40.28 22.62
C VAL A 517 7.28 41.08 23.77
N SER A 518 5.97 40.96 24.00
CA SER A 518 5.29 41.57 25.15
C SER A 518 5.88 41.09 26.47
N PHE A 519 6.09 39.78 26.60
CA PHE A 519 6.71 39.17 27.77
C PHE A 519 8.14 39.66 27.96
N PHE A 520 8.92 39.71 26.87
CA PHE A 520 10.29 40.24 26.89
C PHE A 520 10.33 41.68 27.38
N ILE A 521 9.51 42.59 26.82
CA ILE A 521 9.44 44.00 27.24
C ILE A 521 9.10 44.12 28.73
N THR A 522 8.18 43.30 29.22
CA THR A 522 7.68 43.39 30.61
C THR A 522 8.69 42.88 31.64
N TYR A 523 9.45 41.82 31.32
CA TYR A 523 10.27 41.11 32.31
C TYR A 523 11.78 41.21 32.13
N PHE A 524 12.27 41.83 31.05
CA PHE A 524 13.70 41.91 30.73
C PHE A 524 14.55 42.57 31.84
N HIS A 525 13.96 43.48 32.62
CA HIS A 525 14.68 44.18 33.70
C HIS A 525 14.37 43.66 35.11
N GLY A 526 13.39 42.77 35.30
CA GLY A 526 12.88 42.39 36.63
C GLY A 526 13.09 40.93 37.05
N LEU A 527 13.32 40.01 36.11
CA LEU A 527 13.54 38.58 36.37
C LEU A 527 14.96 38.15 36.01
N MET A 528 15.39 36.95 36.45
CA MET A 528 16.66 36.36 36.00
C MET A 528 16.69 36.32 34.47
N SER A 529 17.80 36.78 33.87
CA SER A 529 17.90 37.04 32.43
C SER A 529 17.55 35.85 31.53
N TRP A 530 17.58 34.61 32.03
CA TRP A 530 17.26 33.40 31.26
C TRP A 530 15.75 33.14 31.08
N VAL A 531 14.89 33.66 31.97
CA VAL A 531 13.45 33.35 31.99
C VAL A 531 12.70 33.84 30.73
N PRO A 532 12.91 35.09 30.24
CA PRO A 532 12.25 35.56 29.02
C PRO A 532 12.66 34.78 27.76
N TYR A 533 13.93 34.35 27.67
CA TYR A 533 14.40 33.52 26.57
C TYR A 533 13.76 32.14 26.59
N PHE A 534 13.68 31.51 27.77
CA PHE A 534 13.03 30.23 27.95
C PHE A 534 11.55 30.29 27.53
N ILE A 535 10.80 31.26 28.03
CA ILE A 535 9.37 31.41 27.71
C ILE A 535 9.15 31.71 26.23
N SER A 536 10.02 32.52 25.62
CA SER A 536 9.95 32.81 24.17
C SER A 536 10.12 31.54 23.34
N VAL A 537 11.04 30.63 23.69
CA VAL A 537 11.23 29.35 22.99
C VAL A 537 9.99 28.45 23.12
N PHE A 538 9.44 28.33 24.32
CA PHE A 538 8.25 27.50 24.56
C PHE A 538 6.99 28.05 23.90
N ALA A 539 6.88 29.37 23.70
CA ALA A 539 5.76 29.99 23.00
C ALA A 539 5.65 29.58 21.52
N PHE A 540 6.72 29.04 20.91
CA PHE A 540 6.67 28.54 19.53
C PHE A 540 6.23 27.07 19.39
N ILE A 541 6.21 26.29 20.49
CA ILE A 541 5.80 24.88 20.47
C ILE A 541 4.38 24.70 19.90
N PRO A 542 3.37 25.51 20.29
CA PRO A 542 2.02 25.41 19.72
C PRO A 542 1.99 25.61 18.20
N ILE A 543 2.87 26.42 17.61
CA ILE A 543 2.92 26.62 16.16
C ILE A 543 3.40 25.35 15.46
N VAL A 544 4.42 24.69 16.00
CA VAL A 544 4.94 23.43 15.46
C VAL A 544 3.86 22.35 15.56
N LEU A 545 3.20 22.23 16.71
CA LEU A 545 2.11 21.28 16.92
C LEU A 545 0.93 21.55 15.98
N PHE A 546 0.51 22.81 15.83
CA PHE A 546 -0.57 23.17 14.90
C PHE A 546 -0.22 22.81 13.46
N LYS A 547 1.00 23.11 13.01
CA LYS A 547 1.45 22.71 11.67
C LYS A 547 1.39 21.20 11.50
N VAL A 548 1.93 20.42 12.45
CA VAL A 548 1.94 18.95 12.37
C VAL A 548 0.52 18.37 12.38
N LEU A 549 -0.38 18.87 13.22
CA LEU A 549 -1.74 18.35 13.36
C LEU A 549 -2.64 18.70 12.18
N VAL A 550 -2.47 19.88 11.56
CA VAL A 550 -3.28 20.31 10.42
C VAL A 550 -2.63 19.90 9.09
N PHE A 551 -1.35 19.49 9.07
CA PHE A 551 -0.65 19.04 7.86
C PHE A 551 -1.36 17.93 7.08
N PRO A 552 -1.96 16.89 7.69
CA PRO A 552 -2.73 15.88 6.96
C PRO A 552 -3.89 16.49 6.17
N LEU A 553 -4.68 17.37 6.81
CA LEU A 553 -5.79 18.07 6.18
C LEU A 553 -5.30 18.93 5.00
N TRP A 554 -4.17 19.63 5.17
CA TRP A 554 -3.52 20.39 4.11
C TRP A 554 -3.10 19.52 2.93
N SER A 555 -2.44 18.39 3.21
CA SER A 555 -2.04 17.44 2.18
C SER A 555 -3.26 16.94 1.41
N ASP A 556 -4.36 16.66 2.10
CA ASP A 556 -5.58 16.14 1.49
C ASP A 556 -6.33 17.22 0.68
N ILE A 557 -6.39 18.47 1.15
CA ILE A 557 -6.94 19.60 0.38
C ILE A 557 -6.10 19.84 -0.88
N ILE A 558 -4.77 19.90 -0.75
CA ILE A 558 -3.86 20.09 -1.89
C ILE A 558 -3.99 18.92 -2.87
N ARG A 559 -4.05 17.67 -2.37
CA ARG A 559 -4.25 16.48 -3.21
C ARG A 559 -5.59 16.57 -3.94
N SER A 560 -6.69 16.85 -3.25
CA SER A 560 -8.02 17.03 -3.86
C SER A 560 -8.03 18.17 -4.90
N SER A 561 -7.28 19.26 -4.68
CA SER A 561 -7.25 20.42 -5.59
C SER A 561 -6.34 20.21 -6.81
N TYR A 562 -5.09 19.82 -6.57
CA TYR A 562 -4.04 19.70 -7.60
C TYR A 562 -4.05 18.35 -8.29
N PHE A 563 -4.36 17.26 -7.58
CA PHE A 563 -4.43 15.94 -8.20
C PHE A 563 -5.57 15.94 -9.21
N CYS A 564 -6.77 16.45 -8.87
CA CYS A 564 -7.87 16.65 -9.82
C CYS A 564 -7.46 17.47 -11.04
N MET A 565 -6.76 18.60 -10.91
CA MET A 565 -6.28 19.36 -12.09
C MET A 565 -5.21 18.64 -12.93
N SER A 566 -4.43 17.73 -12.34
CA SER A 566 -3.36 16.98 -13.04
C SER A 566 -3.81 15.61 -13.59
N LEU A 567 -4.95 15.11 -13.13
CA LEU A 567 -5.61 13.90 -13.63
C LEU A 567 -5.99 14.02 -15.11
N PHE A 568 -6.21 15.25 -15.58
CA PHE A 568 -6.83 15.57 -16.86
C PHE A 568 -5.87 16.17 -17.88
N GLN A 569 -4.56 16.21 -17.58
CA GLN A 569 -3.58 16.57 -18.60
C GLN A 569 -3.23 15.34 -19.45
N PRO A 570 -3.26 15.46 -20.79
CA PRO A 570 -2.77 14.39 -21.66
C PRO A 570 -1.34 14.08 -21.26
N ARG A 571 -1.12 12.86 -20.74
CA ARG A 571 0.23 12.39 -20.43
C ARG A 571 1.00 12.21 -21.74
N LYS A 572 2.33 12.08 -21.63
CA LYS A 572 3.19 11.73 -22.78
C LYS A 572 2.52 10.60 -23.55
N LYS A 573 2.44 10.71 -24.89
CA LYS A 573 1.87 9.66 -25.74
C LYS A 573 2.46 8.30 -25.35
N MET A 574 1.61 7.36 -24.93
CA MET A 574 2.03 6.03 -24.49
C MET A 574 1.66 4.94 -25.51
N LEU A 575 0.67 5.21 -26.36
CA LEU A 575 0.25 4.31 -27.43
C LEU A 575 1.00 4.54 -28.75
N ASN A 576 1.84 5.58 -28.85
CA ASN A 576 2.63 5.93 -30.05
C ASN A 576 4.12 5.65 -29.91
#